data_AF-A0A519LJN2-F1
#
_entry.id   AF-A0A519LJN2-F1
#
_cell.length_a   1.000
_cell.length_b   1.000
_cell.length_c   1.000
_cell.angle_alpha   90.00
_cell.angle_beta   90.00
_cell.angle_gamma   90.00
#
_symmetry.space_group_name_H-M   'P 1'
#
loop_
_entity.id
_entity.type
_entity.pdbx_description
1 polymer ?
#
loop_
_entity_poly.entity_id
_entity_poly.type
_entity_poly.pdbx_seq_one_letter_code
_entity_poly.pdbx_strand_id
1 'polypeptide(L)'
;MVYSSISKTLLHIWETEEYWYSVIAETAFERKENVALSTREIFEGLLQSSTKLAECIKSLSEEELSKEIKIENPWFQCELPLSEYLLQVVNHGTYHRGQIVTIGRNIGITDASNTDYNFYNVVKNQ
;
A
#
# COMPACT_ATOMS: atom_id res chain seq x y z
N MET A 1 -9.24 -0.68 -8.97
CA MET A 1 -9.81 0.68 -9.00
C MET A 1 -8.88 1.61 -9.81
N VAL A 2 -9.38 2.69 -10.40
CA VAL A 2 -8.58 3.73 -11.10
C VAL A 2 -9.05 5.09 -10.59
N TYR A 3 -8.12 6.03 -10.38
CA TYR A 3 -8.41 7.35 -9.83
C TYR A 3 -8.15 8.47 -10.83
N SER A 4 -8.88 9.57 -10.67
CA SER A 4 -8.79 10.75 -11.54
C SER A 4 -7.60 11.68 -11.25
N SER A 5 -6.84 11.45 -10.17
CA SER A 5 -5.68 12.29 -9.84
C SER A 5 -4.62 11.55 -9.04
N ILE A 6 -3.39 12.09 -9.05
CA ILE A 6 -2.26 11.59 -8.24
C ILE A 6 -2.63 11.64 -6.75
N SER A 7 -3.17 12.76 -6.25
CA SER A 7 -3.53 12.88 -4.83
C SER A 7 -4.57 11.85 -4.39
N LYS A 8 -5.59 11.56 -5.22
CA LYS A 8 -6.59 10.51 -4.92
C LYS A 8 -5.95 9.12 -4.93
N THR A 9 -5.01 8.88 -5.84
CA THR A 9 -4.28 7.61 -5.90
C THR A 9 -3.40 7.42 -4.66
N LEU A 10 -2.70 8.47 -4.21
CA LEU A 10 -1.88 8.43 -2.99
C LEU A 10 -2.73 8.22 -1.73
N LEU A 11 -3.88 8.90 -1.62
CA LEU A 11 -4.80 8.70 -0.50
C LEU A 11 -5.27 7.24 -0.43
N HIS A 12 -5.63 6.64 -1.58
CA HIS A 12 -6.04 5.24 -1.60
C HIS A 12 -4.92 4.27 -1.21
N ILE A 13 -3.68 4.51 -1.65
CA ILE A 13 -2.52 3.71 -1.22
C ILE A 13 -2.39 3.81 0.31
N TRP A 14 -2.46 5.02 0.86
CA TRP A 14 -2.37 5.25 2.29
C TRP A 14 -3.49 4.55 3.08
N GLU A 15 -4.75 4.68 2.66
CA GLU A 15 -5.88 4.01 3.32
C GLU A 15 -5.72 2.48 3.28
N THR A 16 -5.17 1.96 2.18
CA THR A 16 -4.90 0.53 2.07
C THR A 16 -3.79 0.09 3.03
N GLU A 17 -2.70 0.85 3.16
CA GLU A 17 -1.63 0.56 4.13
C GLU A 17 -2.15 0.61 5.58
N GLU A 18 -2.96 1.60 5.94
CA GLU A 18 -3.57 1.71 7.27
C GLU A 18 -4.53 0.55 7.56
N TYR A 19 -5.32 0.12 6.57
CA TYR A 19 -6.20 -1.04 6.70
C TYR A 19 -5.40 -2.32 6.99
N TRP A 20 -4.35 -2.59 6.21
CA TRP A 20 -3.55 -3.79 6.41
C TRP A 20 -2.75 -3.73 7.72
N TYR A 21 -2.24 -2.56 8.10
CA TYR A 21 -1.64 -2.37 9.42
C TYR A 21 -2.64 -2.72 10.53
N SER A 22 -3.90 -2.27 10.43
CA SER A 22 -4.90 -2.56 11.45
C SER A 22 -5.23 -4.04 11.57
N VAL A 23 -5.22 -4.78 10.45
CA VAL A 23 -5.40 -6.24 10.44
C VAL A 23 -4.25 -6.92 11.18
N ILE A 24 -3.01 -6.50 10.93
CA ILE A 24 -1.80 -7.11 11.54
C ILE A 24 -1.71 -6.76 13.03
N ALA A 25 -1.95 -5.50 13.37
CA ALA A 25 -1.86 -4.98 14.73
C ALA A 25 -3.14 -5.24 15.56
N GLU A 26 -4.15 -5.88 14.97
CA GLU A 26 -5.47 -6.14 15.56
C GLU A 26 -6.12 -4.86 16.13
N THR A 27 -5.98 -3.73 15.41
CA THR A 27 -6.57 -2.43 15.79
C THR A 27 -7.80 -2.10 14.95
N ALA A 28 -8.61 -1.15 15.42
CA ALA A 28 -9.69 -0.59 14.63
C ALA A 28 -9.15 0.14 13.39
N PHE A 29 -9.88 0.04 12.28
CA PHE A 29 -9.63 0.81 11.06
C PHE A 29 -10.75 1.82 10.85
N GLU A 30 -10.36 3.08 10.63
CA GLU A 30 -11.26 4.14 10.24
C GLU A 30 -10.89 4.64 8.84
N ARG A 31 -11.84 4.51 7.90
CA ARG A 31 -11.67 5.04 6.55
C ARG A 31 -11.70 6.57 6.60
N LYS A 32 -10.85 7.22 5.80
CA LYS A 32 -10.73 8.68 5.73
C LYS A 32 -11.72 9.26 4.71
N GLU A 33 -12.96 8.75 4.74
CA GLU A 33 -14.01 9.19 3.83
C GLU A 33 -14.51 10.59 4.22
N ASN A 34 -14.69 11.48 3.25
CA ASN A 34 -15.16 12.86 3.43
C ASN A 34 -14.24 13.79 4.26
N VAL A 35 -12.98 13.42 4.49
CA VAL A 35 -11.99 14.30 5.12
C VAL A 35 -11.31 15.18 4.06
N ALA A 36 -11.39 16.49 4.21
CA ALA A 36 -10.71 17.44 3.33
C ALA A 36 -9.21 17.52 3.69
N LEU A 37 -8.40 16.64 3.08
CA LEU A 37 -6.95 16.60 3.27
C LEU A 37 -6.22 17.33 2.15
N SER A 38 -5.19 18.09 2.50
CA SER A 38 -4.24 18.63 1.56
C SER A 38 -3.32 17.54 0.99
N THR A 39 -2.73 17.79 -0.20
CA THR A 39 -1.74 16.88 -0.79
C THR A 39 -0.54 16.64 0.15
N ARG A 40 -0.17 17.64 0.96
CA ARG A 40 0.92 17.52 1.94
C ARG A 40 0.56 16.51 3.03
N GLU A 41 -0.63 16.65 3.63
CA GLU A 41 -1.10 15.73 4.68
C GLU A 41 -1.22 14.29 4.15
N ILE A 42 -1.71 14.12 2.91
CA ILE A 42 -1.77 12.80 2.27
C ILE A 42 -0.37 12.18 2.13
N PHE A 43 0.61 12.97 1.69
CA PHE A 43 1.97 12.48 1.49
C PHE A 43 2.68 12.16 2.81
N GLU A 44 2.55 13.04 3.81
CA GLU A 44 3.10 12.81 5.16
C GLU A 44 2.45 11.60 5.84
N GLY A 45 1.12 11.47 5.72
CA GLY A 45 0.36 10.34 6.23
C GLY A 45 0.77 9.02 5.59
N LEU A 46 0.92 9.00 4.26
CA LEU A 46 1.43 7.82 3.54
C LEU A 46 2.82 7.42 4.03
N LEU A 47 3.76 8.37 4.13
CA LEU A 47 5.12 8.06 4.59
C LEU A 47 5.15 7.51 6.02
N GLN A 48 4.32 8.07 6.91
CA GLN A 48 4.19 7.58 8.28
C GLN A 48 3.61 6.17 8.32
N SER A 49 2.56 5.91 7.53
CA SER A 49 1.92 4.59 7.42
C SER A 49 2.90 3.54 6.89
N SER A 50 3.61 3.86 5.81
CA SER A 50 4.62 2.98 5.23
C SER A 50 5.73 2.64 6.23
N THR A 51 6.15 3.61 7.06
CA THR A 51 7.16 3.39 8.10
C THR A 51 6.63 2.44 9.17
N LYS A 52 5.43 2.69 9.70
CA LYS A 52 4.78 1.83 10.70
C LYS A 52 4.57 0.41 10.20
N LEU A 53 4.07 0.26 8.97
CA LEU A 53 3.84 -1.05 8.35
C LEU A 53 5.16 -1.80 8.17
N ALA A 54 6.22 -1.12 7.71
CA ALA A 54 7.53 -1.74 7.56
C ALA A 54 8.15 -2.18 8.90
N GLU A 55 7.97 -1.39 9.97
CA GLU A 55 8.40 -1.75 11.33
C GLU A 55 7.63 -2.95 11.87
N CYS A 56 6.30 -2.95 11.69
CA CYS A 56 5.43 -4.05 12.09
C CYS A 56 5.79 -5.35 11.36
N ILE A 57 6.02 -5.31 10.05
CA ILE A 57 6.42 -6.48 9.27
C ILE A 57 7.77 -7.04 9.77
N LYS A 58 8.73 -6.17 10.12
CA LYS A 58 10.04 -6.61 10.62
C LYS A 58 9.97 -7.27 12.00
N SER A 59 8.94 -7.01 12.79
CA SER A 59 8.77 -7.65 14.09
C SER A 59 8.11 -9.03 14.03
N LEU A 60 7.57 -9.42 12.89
CA LEU A 60 6.87 -10.71 12.73
C LEU A 60 7.86 -11.88 12.64
N SER A 61 7.54 -12.96 13.34
CA SER A 61 8.17 -14.26 13.20
C SER A 61 7.62 -15.07 12.00
N GLU A 62 8.33 -16.12 11.59
CA GLU A 62 7.86 -17.04 10.54
C GLU A 62 6.54 -17.73 10.90
N GLU A 63 6.33 -18.03 12.18
CA GLU A 63 5.09 -18.60 12.68
C GLU A 63 3.92 -17.61 12.52
N GLU A 64 4.11 -16.35 12.89
CA GLU A 64 3.12 -15.29 12.70
C GLU A 64 2.81 -15.06 11.22
N LEU A 65 3.83 -15.09 10.35
CA LEU A 65 3.65 -14.98 8.90
C LEU A 65 2.84 -16.12 8.30
N SER A 66 2.94 -17.32 8.88
CA SER A 66 2.25 -18.53 8.41
C SER A 66 0.83 -18.69 8.99
N LYS A 67 0.47 -17.91 10.02
CA LYS A 67 -0.84 -17.97 10.66
C LYS A 67 -1.93 -17.54 9.67
N GLU A 68 -2.97 -18.37 9.54
CA GLU A 68 -4.15 -18.02 8.77
C GLU A 68 -4.96 -16.93 9.51
N ILE A 69 -5.29 -15.87 8.77
CA ILE A 69 -6.13 -14.78 9.27
C ILE A 69 -7.40 -14.76 8.43
N LYS A 70 -8.54 -15.01 9.10
CA LYS A 70 -9.86 -14.82 8.51
C LYS A 70 -10.22 -13.34 8.54
N ILE A 71 -10.54 -12.80 7.37
CA ILE A 71 -11.04 -11.43 7.20
C ILE A 71 -12.44 -11.53 6.62
N GLU A 72 -13.37 -10.83 7.25
CA GLU A 72 -14.76 -10.72 6.79
C GLU A 72 -15.20 -9.27 6.93
N ASN A 73 -15.45 -8.62 5.81
CA ASN A 73 -15.88 -7.23 5.74
C ASN A 73 -16.84 -7.02 4.56
N PRO A 74 -17.46 -5.83 4.41
CA PRO A 74 -18.43 -5.58 3.34
C PRO A 74 -17.88 -5.71 1.90
N TRP A 75 -16.56 -5.72 1.72
CA TRP A 75 -15.91 -5.75 0.41
C TRP A 75 -15.45 -7.16 0.00
N PHE A 76 -15.07 -8.01 0.97
CA PHE A 76 -14.61 -9.37 0.71
C PHE A 76 -14.61 -10.25 1.97
N GLN A 77 -14.54 -11.56 1.72
CA GLN A 77 -14.23 -12.57 2.74
C GLN A 77 -13.08 -13.44 2.24
N CYS A 78 -12.08 -13.67 3.07
CA CYS A 78 -10.98 -14.59 2.80
C CYS A 78 -10.34 -15.11 4.09
N GLU A 79 -9.59 -16.21 3.95
CA GLU A 79 -8.81 -16.82 5.01
C GLU A 79 -7.52 -17.32 4.36
N LEU A 80 -6.42 -16.63 4.65
CA LEU A 80 -5.11 -16.85 4.04
C LEU A 80 -4.01 -16.60 5.10
N PRO A 81 -2.81 -17.16 4.92
CA PRO A 81 -1.65 -16.81 5.73
C PRO A 81 -1.36 -15.31 5.69
N LEU A 82 -0.88 -14.76 6.81
CA LEU A 82 -0.52 -13.35 6.90
C LEU A 82 0.46 -12.90 5.79
N SER A 83 1.40 -13.77 5.40
CA SER A 83 2.33 -13.50 4.30
C SER A 83 1.65 -13.16 2.96
N GLU A 84 0.51 -13.78 2.65
CA GLU A 84 -0.23 -13.52 1.40
C GLU A 84 -0.86 -12.11 1.42
N TYR A 85 -1.34 -11.68 2.58
CA TYR A 85 -1.85 -10.32 2.76
C TYR A 85 -0.75 -9.27 2.68
N LEU A 86 0.44 -9.55 3.21
CA LEU A 86 1.61 -8.69 3.07
C LEU A 86 2.05 -8.55 1.61
N LEU A 87 2.05 -9.66 0.85
CA LEU A 87 2.32 -9.61 -0.58
C LEU A 87 1.26 -8.78 -1.31
N GLN A 88 -0.01 -8.96 -0.97
CA GLN A 88 -1.12 -8.21 -1.56
C GLN A 88 -0.98 -6.69 -1.35
N VAL A 89 -0.69 -6.22 -0.13
CA VAL A 89 -0.56 -4.76 0.12
C VAL A 89 0.59 -4.15 -0.67
N VAL A 90 1.74 -4.84 -0.73
CA VAL A 90 2.92 -4.37 -1.47
C VAL A 90 2.65 -4.34 -2.99
N ASN A 91 2.03 -5.40 -3.52
CA ASN A 91 1.71 -5.51 -4.93
C ASN A 91 0.63 -4.48 -5.35
N HIS A 92 -0.40 -4.31 -4.53
CA HIS A 92 -1.45 -3.32 -4.76
C HIS A 92 -0.90 -1.88 -4.77
N GLY A 93 0.05 -1.56 -3.87
CA GLY A 93 0.77 -0.29 -3.89
C GLY A 93 1.56 -0.10 -5.19
N THR A 94 2.23 -1.13 -5.68
CA THR A 94 2.97 -1.11 -6.96
C THR A 94 2.04 -0.86 -8.15
N TYR A 95 0.90 -1.56 -8.20
CA TYR A 95 -0.14 -1.35 -9.21
C TYR A 95 -0.60 0.11 -9.28
N HIS A 96 -0.88 0.74 -8.13
CA HIS A 96 -1.32 2.13 -8.08
C HIS A 96 -0.19 3.14 -8.37
N ARG A 97 1.06 2.86 -8.02
CA ARG A 97 2.20 3.69 -8.44
C ARG A 97 2.36 3.72 -9.96
N GLY A 98 2.05 2.62 -10.66
CA GLY A 98 1.97 2.60 -12.13
C GLY A 98 0.94 3.59 -12.70
N GLN A 99 -0.20 3.76 -12.00
CA GLN A 99 -1.20 4.77 -12.38
C GLN A 99 -0.67 6.20 -12.18
N ILE A 100 0.04 6.47 -11.07
CA ILE A 100 0.68 7.77 -10.82
C ILE A 100 1.67 8.11 -11.92
N VAL A 101 2.54 7.15 -12.29
CA VAL A 101 3.51 7.31 -13.37
C VAL A 101 2.81 7.64 -14.70
N THR A 102 1.69 6.97 -15.00
CA THR A 102 0.90 7.22 -16.22
C THR A 102 0.31 8.63 -16.23
N ILE A 103 -0.26 9.08 -15.11
CA ILE A 103 -0.80 10.45 -14.97
C ILE A 103 0.33 11.48 -15.11
N GLY A 104 1.48 11.25 -14.49
CA GLY A 104 2.66 12.12 -14.58
C GLY A 104 3.18 12.27 -16.02
N ARG A 105 3.23 11.19 -16.79
CA ARG A 105 3.65 11.23 -18.20
C ARG A 105 2.74 12.08 -19.06
N ASN A 106 1.43 12.06 -18.82
CA ASN A 106 0.47 12.89 -19.54
C ASN A 106 0.69 14.39 -19.31
N ILE A 107 1.42 14.79 -18.26
CA ILE A 107 1.78 16.17 -17.94
C ILE A 107 3.28 16.47 -18.10
N GLY A 108 4.03 15.59 -18.78
CA GLY A 108 5.45 15.80 -19.11
C GLY A 108 6.45 15.35 -18.05
N ILE A 109 6.04 14.72 -16.96
CA ILE A 109 6.94 14.11 -15.97
C ILE A 109 7.37 12.73 -16.48
N THR A 110 8.67 12.53 -16.69
CA THR A 110 9.19 11.35 -17.42
C THR A 110 10.30 10.60 -16.69
N ASP A 111 10.77 11.11 -15.56
CA ASP A 111 11.90 10.64 -14.76
C ASP A 111 11.50 9.70 -13.61
N ALA A 112 10.23 9.27 -13.56
CA ALA A 112 9.78 8.34 -12.54
C ALA A 112 10.49 6.97 -12.66
N SER A 113 10.98 6.46 -11.53
CA SER A 113 11.65 5.16 -11.44
C SER A 113 10.77 4.01 -11.91
N ASN A 114 11.38 2.99 -12.53
CA ASN A 114 10.69 1.76 -12.89
C ASN A 114 10.30 0.98 -11.62
N THR A 115 9.04 0.59 -11.52
CA THR A 115 8.48 -0.14 -10.38
C THR A 115 8.28 -1.63 -10.65
N ASP A 116 8.73 -2.13 -11.82
CA ASP A 116 8.69 -3.55 -12.13
C ASP A 116 9.59 -4.35 -11.18
N TYR A 117 9.12 -5.50 -10.71
CA TYR A 117 9.86 -6.32 -9.75
C TYR A 117 11.17 -6.87 -10.34
N ASN A 118 11.21 -7.22 -11.62
CA ASN A 118 12.45 -7.68 -12.26
C ASN A 118 13.48 -6.55 -12.37
N PHE A 119 13.05 -5.29 -12.52
CA PHE A 119 13.96 -4.15 -12.49
C PHE A 119 14.73 -4.09 -11.17
N TYR A 120 14.06 -4.32 -10.03
CA TYR A 120 14.72 -4.42 -8.73
C TYR A 120 15.76 -5.56 -8.68
N ASN A 121 15.42 -6.74 -9.18
CA ASN A 121 16.31 -7.91 -9.12
C ASN A 121 17.55 -7.79 -10.02
N VAL A 122 17.42 -7.11 -11.17
CA VAL A 122 18.45 -7.08 -12.21
C VAL A 122 19.32 -5.83 -12.11
N VAL A 123 18.75 -4.67 -11.78
CA VAL A 123 19.45 -3.37 -11.87
C VAL A 123 20.05 -2.94 -10.54
N LYS A 124 19.46 -3.33 -9.40
CA LYS A 124 19.95 -2.92 -8.08
C LYS A 124 21.27 -3.61 -7.67
N ASN A 125 21.63 -4.71 -8.34
CA ASN A 125 22.87 -5.46 -8.11
C ASN A 125 24.01 -5.06 -9.07
N GLN A 126 23.85 -3.99 -9.85
CA GLN A 126 24.90 -3.35 -10.66
C GLN A 126 25.35 -2.07 -10.00
#